data_AF-E5DNW7-F1
#
_entry.id   AF-E5DNW7-F1
#
_cell.length_a   1.000
_cell.length_b   1.000
_cell.length_c   1.000
_cell.angle_alpha   90.00
_cell.angle_beta   90.00
_cell.angle_gamma   90.00
#
_symmetry.space_group_name_H-M   'P 1'
#
loop_
_entity.id
_entity.type
_entity.pdbx_description
1 polymer ?
#
loop_
_entity_poly.entity_id
_entity_poly.type
_entity_poly.pdbx_seq_one_letter_code
_entity_poly.pdbx_strand_id
1 'polypeptide(L)' 'MKTSSLSFEISELVEKNVGYITQIIGPVLDVAFSPGEMPNIYNSLVVKGQNPAGQQIHVTCEVQQLLGNNEVRAVAMSAT' A
#
# COMPACT_ATOMS: atom_id res chain seq x y z
N MET A 1 -36.18 -11.94 -15.42
CA MET A 1 -35.06 -10.96 -15.40
C MET A 1 -34.69 -10.64 -13.96
N LYS A 2 -33.58 -11.19 -13.45
CA LYS A 2 -32.79 -10.62 -12.34
C LYS A 2 -31.35 -11.09 -12.57
N THR A 3 -30.53 -10.19 -13.10
CA THR A 3 -29.12 -10.40 -13.38
C THR A 3 -28.29 -10.18 -12.11
N SER A 4 -27.42 -11.17 -11.84
CA SER A 4 -26.02 -11.00 -11.42
C SER A 4 -25.73 -10.32 -10.08
N SER A 5 -25.36 -11.12 -9.08
CA SER A 5 -24.38 -10.73 -8.07
C SER A 5 -23.08 -11.50 -8.33
N LEU A 6 -22.17 -10.93 -9.13
CA LEU A 6 -20.78 -11.40 -9.12
C LEU A 6 -20.12 -10.88 -7.85
N SER A 7 -20.04 -11.72 -6.83
CA SER A 7 -19.13 -11.55 -5.70
C SER A 7 -17.77 -12.11 -6.10
N PHE A 8 -16.82 -11.24 -6.45
CA PHE A 8 -15.40 -11.63 -6.53
C PHE A 8 -14.79 -11.45 -5.14
N GLU A 9 -14.82 -12.52 -4.34
CA GLU A 9 -13.93 -12.66 -3.19
C GLU A 9 -12.63 -13.32 -3.66
N ILE A 10 -11.59 -12.52 -3.87
CA ILE A 10 -10.21 -13.01 -3.84
C ILE A 10 -9.58 -12.45 -2.57
N SER A 11 -9.79 -13.15 -1.45
CA SER A 11 -8.97 -12.97 -0.25
C SER A 11 -7.82 -13.96 -0.31
N GLU A 12 -6.86 -13.71 -1.18
CA GLU A 12 -5.59 -14.43 -1.09
C GLU A 12 -4.92 -13.98 0.21
N LEU A 13 -4.70 -14.92 1.14
CA LEU A 13 -3.91 -14.72 2.34
C LEU A 13 -2.46 -14.53 1.91
N VAL A 14 -2.14 -13.34 1.40
CA VAL A 14 -0.77 -12.90 1.27
C VAL A 14 -0.25 -12.79 2.70
N GLU A 15 0.72 -13.64 3.06
CA GLU A 15 1.61 -13.43 4.21
C GLU A 15 1.84 -11.92 4.35
N LYS A 16 1.59 -11.34 5.54
CA LYS A 16 1.61 -9.88 5.71
C LYS A 16 3.01 -9.36 5.39
N ASN A 17 3.22 -8.95 4.14
CA ASN A 17 4.42 -8.28 3.70
C ASN A 17 4.34 -6.82 4.17
N VAL A 18 4.91 -6.57 5.34
CA VAL A 18 4.86 -5.27 6.02
C VAL A 18 6.15 -4.51 5.76
N GLY A 19 6.03 -3.33 5.16
CA GLY A 19 7.11 -2.36 5.04
C GLY A 19 7.04 -1.27 6.12
N TYR A 20 8.08 -0.43 6.16
CA TYR A 20 8.17 0.76 6.99
C TYR A 20 8.30 2.00 6.12
N ILE A 21 7.48 3.02 6.39
CA ILE A 21 7.54 4.30 5.66
C ILE A 21 8.78 5.06 6.12
N THR A 22 9.73 5.28 5.21
CA THR A 22 10.97 6.02 5.48
C THR A 22 10.78 7.51 5.28
N GLN A 23 9.93 7.89 4.34
CA GLN A 23 9.72 9.28 3.95
C GLN A 23 8.34 9.52 3.34
N ILE A 24 7.81 10.73 3.56
CA ILE A 24 6.59 11.25 2.92
C ILE A 24 6.89 12.63 2.33
N ILE A 25 6.73 12.80 1.02
CA ILE A 25 6.89 14.06 0.28
C ILE A 25 5.59 14.32 -0.49
N GLY A 26 4.68 15.10 0.11
CA GLY A 26 3.34 15.28 -0.45
C GLY A 26 2.67 13.92 -0.66
N PRO A 27 2.16 13.60 -1.86
CA PRO A 27 1.53 12.30 -2.13
C PRO A 27 2.53 11.15 -2.33
N VAL A 28 3.84 11.40 -2.31
CA VAL A 28 4.88 10.39 -2.58
C VAL A 28 5.38 9.80 -1.26
N LEU A 29 5.40 8.48 -1.17
CA LEU A 29 5.91 7.75 -0.03
C LEU A 29 7.08 6.87 -0.47
N ASP A 30 8.17 6.92 0.28
CA ASP A 30 9.24 5.91 0.18
C ASP A 30 9.03 4.89 1.31
N VAL A 31 9.09 3.61 0.97
CA VAL A 31 8.78 2.49 1.88
C VAL A 31 9.85 1.42 1.77
N ALA A 32 10.49 1.11 2.89
CA ALA A 32 11.47 0.03 3.00
C ALA A 32 10.79 -1.29 3.36
N PHE A 33 11.29 -2.37 2.76
CA PHE A 33 10.83 -3.75 2.99
C PHE A 33 12.01 -4.63 3.41
N SER A 34 11.71 -5.80 3.97
CA SER A 34 12.72 -6.82 4.22
C SER A 34 13.34 -7.31 2.91
N PRO A 35 14.61 -7.77 2.91
CA PRO A 35 15.22 -8.37 1.73
C PRO A 35 14.41 -9.53 1.17
N GLY A 36 14.17 -9.54 -0.14
CA GLY A 36 13.33 -10.54 -0.82
C GLY A 36 11.83 -10.24 -0.81
N GLU A 37 11.38 -9.31 0.04
CA GLU A 37 9.96 -8.97 0.21
C GLU A 37 9.58 -7.67 -0.51
N MET A 38 10.39 -7.17 -1.44
CA MET A 38 10.01 -5.94 -2.14
C MET A 38 8.79 -6.19 -3.04
N PRO A 39 7.76 -5.34 -2.97
CA PRO A 39 6.64 -5.39 -3.91
C PRO A 39 7.09 -4.98 -5.32
N ASN A 40 6.37 -5.48 -6.33
CA ASN A 40 6.58 -5.08 -7.71
C ASN A 40 6.03 -3.67 -7.98
N ILE A 41 6.50 -3.05 -9.07
CA ILE A 41 5.85 -1.86 -9.63
C ILE A 41 4.38 -2.19 -9.96
N TYR A 42 3.49 -1.24 -9.72
CA TYR A 42 2.03 -1.33 -9.82
C TYR A 42 1.34 -2.19 -8.75
N ASN A 43 2.09 -2.78 -7.80
CA ASN A 43 1.46 -3.37 -6.62
C ASN A 43 0.90 -2.27 -5.71
N SER A 44 -0.21 -2.57 -5.05
CA SER A 44 -0.80 -1.70 -4.04
C SER A 44 -0.13 -1.88 -2.68
N LEU A 45 0.12 -0.78 -1.99
CA LEU A 45 0.42 -0.73 -0.56
C LEU A 45 -0.79 -0.17 0.18
N VAL A 46 -1.08 -0.70 1.36
CA VAL A 46 -2.18 -0.20 2.20
C VAL A 46 -1.63 0.30 3.53
N VAL A 47 -1.69 1.62 3.72
CA VAL A 47 -1.33 2.26 4.99
C VAL A 47 -2.57 2.31 5.86
N LYS A 48 -2.50 1.65 7.03
CA LYS A 48 -3.56 1.64 8.04
C LYS A 48 -3.04 2.23 9.33
N GLY A 49 -3.83 3.06 9.99
CA GLY A 49 -3.47 3.67 11.25
C GLY A 49 -4.62 4.44 11.89
N GLN A 50 -4.30 5.16 12.95
CA GLN A 50 -5.21 6.08 13.60
C GLN A 50 -4.46 7.39 13.88
N ASN A 51 -5.07 8.52 13.56
CA ASN A 51 -4.49 9.82 13.89
C ASN A 51 -4.72 10.17 15.38
N PRO A 52 -4.07 11.21 15.93
CA PRO A 52 -4.27 11.62 17.33
C PRO A 52 -5.71 12.02 17.68
N ALA A 53 -6.55 12.36 16.70
CA ALA A 53 -7.97 12.66 16.88
C ALA A 53 -8.86 11.40 16.87
N GLY A 54 -8.28 10.20 16.77
CA GLY A 54 -9.01 8.94 16.76
C GLY A 54 -9.60 8.54 15.40
N GLN A 55 -9.33 9.31 14.34
CA GLN A 55 -9.83 8.99 13.00
C GLN A 55 -8.98 7.89 12.37
N GLN A 56 -9.64 6.91 11.75
CA GLN A 56 -8.97 5.84 11.03
C GLN A 56 -8.33 6.36 9.75
N ILE A 57 -7.07 6.02 9.56
CA ILE A 57 -6.31 6.26 8.32
C ILE A 57 -6.37 4.96 7.52
N HIS A 58 -6.79 5.07 6.26
CA HIS A 58 -6.80 3.97 5.31
C HIS A 58 -6.45 4.52 3.92
N VAL A 59 -5.16 4.56 3.61
CA VAL A 59 -4.63 5.12 2.37
C VAL A 59 -4.08 3.99 1.50
N THR A 60 -4.59 3.88 0.29
CA THR A 60 -4.01 3.01 -0.75
C THR A 60 -2.94 3.80 -1.49
N CYS A 61 -1.76 3.21 -1.63
CA CYS A 61 -0.69 3.74 -2.47
C CYS A 61 -0.36 2.71 -3.56
N GLU A 62 0.19 3.15 -4.68
CA GLU A 62 0.66 2.27 -5.75
C GLU A 62 2.17 2.45 -5.94
N VAL A 63 2.91 1.35 -5.99
CA VAL A 63 4.36 1.37 -6.24
C VAL A 63 4.64 1.83 -7.67
N GLN A 64 5.47 2.86 -7.83
CA GLN A 64 5.85 3.44 -9.13
C GLN A 64 7.31 3.15 -9.50
N GLN A 65 8.19 2.98 -8.51
CA GLN A 65 9.62 2.82 -8.76
C GLN A 65 10.29 1.97 -7.68
N LEU A 66 11.30 1.21 -8.07
CA LEU A 66 12.26 0.57 -7.15
C LEU A 66 13.44 1.53 -6.94
N LEU A 67 13.75 1.90 -5.70
CA LEU A 67 14.83 2.85 -5.39
C LEU A 67 16.18 2.17 -5.15
N GLY A 68 16.19 0.84 -4.98
CA GLY A 68 17.33 0.10 -4.44
C GLY A 68 17.29 0.04 -2.91
N ASN A 69 18.27 -0.60 -2.27
CA ASN A 69 18.35 -0.74 -0.81
C ASN A 69 17.06 -1.24 -0.14
N ASN A 70 16.35 -2.14 -0.81
CA ASN A 70 15.07 -2.71 -0.35
C ASN A 70 13.94 -1.67 -0.19
N GLU A 71 14.00 -0.58 -0.95
CA GLU A 71 13.06 0.53 -0.87
C GLU A 71 12.32 0.74 -2.19
N VAL A 72 11.04 1.06 -2.07
CA VAL A 72 10.17 1.41 -3.20
C VAL A 72 9.60 2.80 -3.01
N ARG A 73 9.32 3.49 -4.12
CA ARG A 73 8.56 4.73 -4.16
C ARG A 73 7.15 4.45 -4.60
N ALA A 74 6.19 4.87 -3.80
CA ALA A 74 4.76 4.73 -4.05
C ALA A 74 4.06 6.10 -4.07
N VAL A 75 2.93 6.18 -4.76
CA VAL A 75 2.07 7.36 -4.81
C VAL A 75 0.75 7.06 -4.11
N ALA A 76 0.34 7.91 -3.17
CA ALA A 76 -0.93 7.82 -2.48
C ALA A 76 -2.09 8.19 -3.40
N MET A 77 -3.17 7.41 -3.35
CA MET A 77 -4.41 7.65 -4.10
C MET A 77 -5.38 8.59 -3.36
N SER A 78 -5.00 9.04 -2.16
CA SER A 78 -5.72 10.02 -1.34
C SER A 78 -4.75 10.94 -0.60
N ALA A 79 -5.28 11.93 0.11
CA ALA A 79 -4.47 12.79 0.98
C ALA A 79 -3.72 11.95 2.04
N THR A 80 -2.48 12.36 2.31
CA THR A 80 -1.52 11.78 3.25
C THR A 80 -1.48 12.57 4.55
#